data_AF-A0A957QXA0-F1
#
_entry.id   AF-A0A957QXA0-F1
#
_cell.length_a   1.000
_cell.length_b   1.000
_cell.length_c   1.000
_cell.angle_alpha   90.00
_cell.angle_beta   90.00
_cell.angle_gamma   90.00
#
_symmetry.space_group_name_H-M   'P 1'
#
loop_
_entity.id
_entity.type
_entity.pdbx_description
1 polymer ?
#
loop_
_entity_poly.entity_id
_entity_poly.type
_entity_poly.pdbx_seq_one_letter_code
_entity_poly.pdbx_strand_id
1 'polypeptide(L)'
;MPKVIRDLSDSSSYWAAVWTMCALPDVHVICDAPIGCFNLVATAVPDYTDAIPHIENITPSIITEQEVGGSGTGPAVQRTYENLRDTGMLAGKRLIVVSTAESEMIGSDLTDLVTALQPGTTFFHSESLSDDEWLGRDRVLQWLWENYGAA
;
A
#
# COMPACT_ATOMS: atom_id res chain seq x y z
N MET A 1 10.50 -10.61 -29.31
CA MET A 1 11.60 -9.70 -28.95
C MET A 1 11.14 -8.88 -27.76
N PRO A 2 11.95 -8.71 -26.71
CA PRO A 2 11.57 -7.83 -25.59
C PRO A 2 11.38 -6.40 -26.10
N LYS A 3 10.30 -5.75 -25.66
CA LYS A 3 10.01 -4.34 -25.97
C LYS A 3 10.81 -3.48 -25.00
N VAL A 4 11.78 -2.71 -25.50
CA VAL A 4 12.49 -1.72 -24.69
C VAL A 4 11.60 -0.49 -24.56
N ILE A 5 11.31 -0.09 -23.33
CA ILE A 5 10.66 1.17 -23.01
C ILE A 5 11.74 2.10 -22.46
N ARG A 6 11.79 3.34 -22.97
CA ARG A 6 12.70 4.38 -22.50
C ARG A 6 11.87 5.47 -21.86
N ASP A 7 12.40 6.05 -20.79
CA ASP A 7 11.82 7.20 -20.10
C ASP A 7 10.32 7.00 -19.81
N LEU A 8 9.98 5.86 -19.19
CA LEU A 8 8.61 5.60 -18.74
C LEU A 8 8.22 6.72 -17.77
N SER A 9 7.24 7.53 -18.18
CA SER A 9 6.78 8.72 -17.45
C SER A 9 5.80 8.40 -16.34
N ASP A 10 5.23 7.20 -16.37
CA ASP A 10 4.10 6.81 -15.53
C ASP A 10 4.60 6.03 -14.31
N SER A 11 3.91 6.20 -13.20
CA SER A 11 4.14 5.40 -12.00
C SER A 11 3.30 4.11 -12.00
N SER A 12 3.53 3.22 -11.04
CA SER A 12 2.76 1.97 -10.94
C SER A 12 1.42 2.17 -10.25
N SER A 13 0.52 1.19 -10.39
CA SER A 13 -0.79 1.21 -9.71
C SER A 13 -0.72 1.32 -8.18
N TYR A 14 0.36 0.86 -7.53
CA TYR A 14 0.61 1.09 -6.10
C TYR A 14 0.63 2.58 -5.74
N TRP A 15 1.25 3.41 -6.57
CA TRP A 15 1.29 4.86 -6.36
C TRP A 15 -0.10 5.45 -6.40
N ALA A 16 -0.89 5.06 -7.40
CA ALA A 16 -2.29 5.46 -7.50
C ALA A 16 -3.12 5.02 -6.30
N ALA A 17 -2.91 3.80 -5.80
CA ALA A 17 -3.60 3.29 -4.63
C ALA A 17 -3.29 4.13 -3.39
N VAL A 18 -2.00 4.36 -3.09
CA VAL A 18 -1.57 5.15 -1.92
C VAL A 18 -2.08 6.58 -2.01
N TRP A 19 -1.86 7.26 -3.13
CA TRP A 19 -2.27 8.67 -3.30
C TRP A 19 -3.79 8.86 -3.30
N THR A 20 -4.57 7.81 -3.60
CA THR A 20 -6.03 7.85 -3.51
C THR A 20 -6.51 7.54 -2.09
N MET A 21 -6.05 6.43 -1.49
CA MET A 21 -6.48 6.00 -0.15
C MET A 21 -6.05 6.99 0.93
N CYS A 22 -4.83 7.51 0.83
CA CYS A 22 -4.30 8.38 1.87
C CYS A 22 -4.91 9.79 1.86
N ALA A 23 -5.63 10.17 0.80
CA ALA A 23 -6.43 11.39 0.80
C ALA A 23 -7.65 11.29 1.76
N LEU A 24 -8.01 10.09 2.23
CA LEU A 24 -9.10 9.86 3.17
C LEU A 24 -8.58 9.99 4.62
N PRO A 25 -9.09 10.94 5.43
CA PRO A 25 -8.54 11.23 6.76
C PRO A 25 -8.82 10.12 7.80
N ASP A 26 -9.83 9.29 7.56
CA ASP A 26 -10.23 8.17 8.41
C ASP A 26 -9.61 6.83 7.97
N VAL A 27 -8.63 6.86 7.06
CA VAL A 27 -7.89 5.68 6.60
C VAL A 27 -6.44 5.74 7.07
N HIS A 28 -5.87 4.59 7.41
CA HIS A 28 -4.43 4.36 7.53
C HIS A 28 -4.04 3.20 6.61
N VAL A 29 -2.94 3.36 5.87
CA VAL A 29 -2.41 2.34 4.97
C VAL A 29 -1.19 1.68 5.60
N ILE A 30 -1.14 0.35 5.60
CA ILE A 30 0.14 -0.38 5.70
C ILE A 30 0.53 -0.81 4.30
N CYS A 31 1.65 -0.32 3.77
CA CYS A 31 2.19 -0.88 2.54
C CYS A 31 3.06 -2.09 2.87
N ASP A 32 2.71 -3.23 2.29
CA ASP A 32 3.53 -4.43 2.36
C ASP A 32 4.74 -4.25 1.43
N ALA A 33 5.81 -3.65 1.94
CA ALA A 33 6.83 -3.02 1.12
C ALA A 33 8.21 -2.97 1.78
N PRO A 34 9.30 -2.97 0.98
CA PRO A 34 10.59 -2.48 1.45
C PRO A 34 10.51 -0.97 1.71
N ILE A 35 11.47 -0.46 2.49
CA ILE A 35 11.49 0.98 2.88
C ILE A 35 11.56 1.94 1.69
N GLY A 36 12.14 1.52 0.56
CA GLY A 36 12.28 2.33 -0.65
C GLY A 36 10.93 2.71 -1.26
N CYS A 37 10.00 1.76 -1.36
CA CYS A 37 8.68 1.97 -1.94
C CYS A 37 7.84 2.94 -1.11
N PHE A 38 7.95 2.91 0.22
CA PHE A 38 7.37 3.93 1.10
C PHE A 38 8.04 5.29 0.90
N ASN A 39 9.37 5.35 0.98
CA ASN A 39 10.09 6.63 0.91
C ASN A 39 9.83 7.37 -0.40
N LEU A 40 9.77 6.68 -1.54
CA LEU A 40 9.52 7.33 -2.82
C LEU A 40 8.10 7.90 -2.92
N VAL A 41 7.08 7.12 -2.56
CA VAL A 41 5.67 7.48 -2.77
C VAL A 41 5.13 8.44 -1.71
N ALA A 42 5.57 8.31 -0.45
CA ALA A 42 4.98 9.00 0.70
C ALA A 42 5.80 10.22 1.15
N THR A 43 7.10 10.24 0.87
CA THR A 43 8.01 11.28 1.35
C THR A 43 8.68 12.02 0.20
N ALA A 44 9.57 11.34 -0.52
CA ALA A 44 10.53 11.97 -1.42
C ALA A 44 9.87 12.66 -2.62
N VAL A 45 8.95 11.99 -3.34
CA VAL A 45 8.28 12.62 -4.50
C VAL A 45 7.27 13.69 -4.09
N PRO A 46 6.42 13.47 -3.06
CA PRO A 46 5.55 14.53 -2.54
C PRO A 46 6.30 15.82 -2.18
N ASP A 47 7.54 15.75 -1.69
CA ASP A 47 8.34 16.94 -1.38
C ASP A 47 8.72 17.80 -2.61
N TYR A 48 8.62 17.25 -3.83
CA TYR A 48 8.91 17.96 -5.08
C TYR A 48 7.66 18.50 -5.80
N THR A 49 6.47 18.33 -5.22
CA THR A 49 5.21 18.75 -5.86
C THR A 49 4.24 19.35 -4.86
N ASP A 50 3.52 20.39 -5.25
CA ASP A 50 2.40 20.97 -4.50
C ASP A 50 1.05 20.39 -4.93
N ALA A 51 1.04 19.47 -5.90
CA ALA A 51 -0.17 18.89 -6.46
C ALA A 51 -0.84 17.85 -5.53
N ILE A 52 -0.12 17.33 -4.54
CA ILE A 52 -0.59 16.27 -3.64
C ILE A 52 -0.28 16.67 -2.19
N PRO A 53 -1.24 16.58 -1.25
CA PRO A 53 -0.98 16.81 0.18
C PRO A 53 0.07 15.85 0.74
N HIS A 54 0.73 16.26 1.83
CA HIS A 54 1.65 15.37 2.53
C HIS A 54 0.92 14.14 3.07
N ILE A 55 1.52 12.96 2.89
CA ILE A 55 0.89 11.68 3.19
C ILE A 55 1.37 11.19 4.55
N GLU A 56 0.57 11.45 5.59
CA GLU A 56 0.92 11.14 6.98
C GLU A 56 0.35 9.80 7.48
N ASN A 57 -0.59 9.22 6.74
CA ASN A 57 -1.38 8.05 7.12
C ASN A 57 -0.97 6.77 6.38
N ILE A 58 0.34 6.60 6.16
CA ILE A 58 0.93 5.36 5.60
C ILE A 58 2.12 4.89 6.42
N THR A 59 2.32 3.58 6.53
CA THR A 59 3.46 2.98 7.24
C THR A 59 3.93 1.71 6.51
N PRO A 60 5.24 1.53 6.27
CA PRO A 60 5.75 0.31 5.63
C PRO A 60 5.81 -0.87 6.59
N SER A 61 5.63 -2.09 6.06
CA SER A 61 5.95 -3.33 6.76
C SER A 61 7.46 -3.54 6.95
N ILE A 62 8.28 -2.88 6.11
CA ILE A 62 9.75 -2.98 6.09
C ILE A 62 10.18 -4.42 5.76
N ILE A 63 9.85 -4.87 4.55
CA ILE A 63 10.33 -6.14 4.00
C ILE A 63 11.85 -6.09 3.84
N THR A 64 12.54 -7.14 4.32
CA THR A 64 13.98 -7.34 4.14
C THR A 64 14.26 -8.64 3.39
N GLU A 65 15.54 -8.96 3.19
CA GLU A 65 15.95 -10.25 2.61
C GLU A 65 15.41 -11.46 3.38
N GLN A 66 15.16 -11.33 4.69
CA GLN A 66 14.59 -12.41 5.49
C GLN A 66 13.17 -12.78 5.04
N GLU A 67 12.32 -11.76 4.85
CA GLU A 67 10.95 -11.94 4.36
C GLU A 67 10.93 -12.47 2.92
N VAL A 68 11.77 -11.93 2.04
CA VAL A 68 11.92 -12.37 0.65
C VAL A 68 12.44 -13.81 0.54
N GLY A 69 13.37 -14.19 1.42
CA GLY A 69 14.08 -15.47 1.36
C GLY A 69 13.31 -16.68 1.89
N GLY A 70 12.18 -16.47 2.58
CA GLY A 70 11.28 -17.60 2.89
C GLY A 70 10.33 -17.45 4.06
N SER A 71 10.42 -16.42 4.91
CA SER A 71 9.43 -16.27 6.00
C SER A 71 8.09 -15.69 5.52
N GLY A 72 8.07 -15.09 4.32
CA GLY A 72 6.95 -14.28 3.85
C GLY A 72 6.84 -12.96 4.62
N THR A 73 5.93 -12.09 4.18
CA THR A 73 5.81 -10.72 4.71
C THR A 73 4.77 -10.56 5.81
N GLY A 74 3.89 -11.55 5.97
CA GLY A 74 2.80 -11.50 6.96
C GLY A 74 3.26 -11.15 8.39
N PRO A 75 4.33 -11.77 8.92
CA PRO A 75 4.88 -11.38 10.21
C PRO A 75 5.35 -9.92 10.28
N ALA A 76 5.88 -9.36 9.18
CA ALA A 76 6.29 -7.95 9.13
C ALA A 76 5.08 -7.01 9.18
N VAL A 77 4.05 -7.29 8.38
CA VAL A 77 2.79 -6.54 8.41
C VAL A 77 2.12 -6.61 9.78
N GLN A 78 2.09 -7.80 10.40
CA GLN A 78 1.52 -7.98 11.73
C GLN A 78 2.27 -7.15 12.79
N ARG A 79 3.61 -7.18 12.78
CA ARG A 79 4.42 -6.33 13.69
C ARG A 79 4.12 -4.85 13.49
N THR A 80 4.03 -4.38 12.24
CA THR A 80 3.71 -2.98 11.94
C THR A 80 2.32 -2.61 12.45
N TYR A 81 1.33 -3.46 12.23
CA TYR A 81 -0.02 -3.27 12.78
C TYR A 81 -0.01 -3.18 14.31
N GLU A 82 0.67 -4.10 15.01
CA GLU A 82 0.74 -4.11 16.47
C GLU A 82 1.36 -2.82 17.02
N ASN A 83 2.45 -2.33 16.40
CA ASN A 83 3.07 -1.06 16.78
C ASN A 83 2.14 0.15 16.56
N LEU A 84 1.41 0.19 15.43
CA LEU A 84 0.46 1.27 15.14
C LEU A 84 -0.74 1.25 16.09
N ARG A 85 -1.20 0.04 16.47
CA ARG A 85 -2.25 -0.14 17.46
C ARG A 85 -1.80 0.34 18.84
N ASP A 86 -0.61 -0.09 19.28
CA ASP A 86 -0.12 0.17 20.64
C ASP A 86 0.22 1.65 20.87
N THR A 87 0.60 2.37 19.80
CA THR A 87 0.80 3.84 19.82
C THR A 87 -0.51 4.64 19.74
N GLY A 88 -1.65 3.98 19.47
CA GLY A 88 -2.94 4.63 19.27
C GLY A 88 -3.12 5.31 17.90
N MET A 89 -2.17 5.15 16.97
CA MET A 89 -2.22 5.78 15.65
C MET A 89 -3.41 5.32 14.79
N LEU A 90 -3.97 4.14 15.08
CA LEU A 90 -5.14 3.58 14.39
C LEU A 90 -6.48 3.98 15.04
N ALA A 91 -6.48 4.78 16.12
CA ALA A 91 -7.71 5.16 16.80
C ALA A 91 -8.65 5.93 15.86
N GLY A 92 -9.85 5.39 15.65
CA GLY A 92 -10.86 5.97 14.76
C GLY A 92 -10.58 5.82 13.27
N LYS A 93 -9.54 5.07 12.88
CA LYS A 93 -9.17 4.85 11.47
C LYS A 93 -9.50 3.44 11.01
N ARG A 94 -9.88 3.33 9.74
CA ARG A 94 -9.91 2.07 8.97
C ARG A 94 -8.48 1.73 8.55
N LEU A 95 -8.15 0.45 8.59
CA LEU A 95 -6.84 -0.03 8.17
C LEU A 95 -6.96 -0.74 6.83
N ILE A 96 -6.10 -0.39 5.88
CA ILE A 96 -5.99 -1.06 4.59
C ILE A 96 -4.54 -1.50 4.42
N VAL A 97 -4.32 -2.78 4.13
CA VAL A 97 -3.02 -3.32 3.76
C VAL A 97 -2.92 -3.32 2.24
N VAL A 98 -1.86 -2.76 1.67
CA VAL A 98 -1.69 -2.58 0.22
C VAL A 98 -0.42 -3.30 -0.23
N SER A 99 -0.51 -4.13 -1.27
CA SER A 99 0.68 -4.77 -1.86
C SER A 99 1.56 -3.77 -2.63
N THR A 100 2.83 -4.10 -2.78
CA THR A 100 3.79 -3.42 -3.66
C THR A 100 4.39 -4.38 -4.67
N ALA A 101 5.13 -3.85 -5.65
CA ALA A 101 5.80 -4.66 -6.65
C ALA A 101 6.63 -5.80 -6.02
N GLU A 102 7.38 -5.53 -4.95
CA GLU A 102 8.23 -6.54 -4.31
C GLU A 102 7.42 -7.61 -3.57
N SER A 103 6.34 -7.22 -2.86
CA SER A 103 5.47 -8.21 -2.20
C SER A 103 4.75 -9.09 -3.24
N GLU A 104 4.33 -8.50 -4.36
CA GLU A 104 3.69 -9.22 -5.47
C GLU A 104 4.69 -10.17 -6.16
N MET A 105 5.94 -9.75 -6.38
CA MET A 105 6.98 -10.57 -7.00
C MET A 105 7.27 -11.86 -6.23
N ILE A 106 7.14 -11.84 -4.90
CA ILE A 106 7.35 -13.01 -4.05
C ILE A 106 6.05 -13.77 -3.75
N GLY A 107 4.93 -13.36 -4.35
CA GLY A 107 3.64 -14.03 -4.21
C GLY A 107 2.97 -13.82 -2.85
N SER A 108 3.19 -12.67 -2.21
CA SER A 108 2.52 -12.31 -0.96
C SER A 108 1.02 -12.09 -1.20
N ASP A 109 0.18 -12.83 -0.48
CA ASP A 109 -1.25 -12.60 -0.37
C ASP A 109 -1.63 -12.57 1.12
N LEU A 110 -2.09 -11.41 1.58
CA LEU A 110 -2.38 -11.16 2.99
C LEU A 110 -3.88 -11.15 3.29
N THR A 111 -4.71 -11.63 2.36
CA THR A 111 -6.17 -11.71 2.51
C THR A 111 -6.59 -12.44 3.79
N ASP A 112 -5.93 -13.53 4.14
CA ASP A 112 -6.23 -14.25 5.39
C ASP A 112 -5.72 -13.49 6.63
N LEU A 113 -4.51 -12.91 6.55
CA LEU A 113 -3.89 -12.20 7.68
C LEU A 113 -4.76 -11.03 8.14
N VAL A 114 -5.29 -10.23 7.21
CA VAL A 114 -6.06 -9.03 7.56
C VAL A 114 -7.31 -9.34 8.38
N THR A 115 -7.87 -10.55 8.26
CA THR A 115 -9.02 -10.98 9.06
C THR A 115 -8.70 -11.14 10.56
N ALA A 116 -7.43 -11.32 10.91
CA ALA A 116 -6.95 -11.46 12.29
C ALA A 116 -6.43 -10.14 12.90
N LEU A 117 -6.38 -9.06 12.13
CA LEU A 117 -6.00 -7.72 12.60
C LEU A 117 -7.21 -7.02 13.24
N GLN A 118 -7.28 -5.68 13.19
CA GLN A 118 -8.48 -5.00 13.69
C GLN A 118 -9.70 -5.32 12.81
N PRO A 119 -10.91 -5.43 13.39
CA PRO A 119 -12.13 -5.67 12.61
C PRO A 119 -12.30 -4.65 11.47
N GLY A 120 -12.62 -5.16 10.27
CA GLY A 120 -12.79 -4.34 9.07
C GLY A 120 -11.48 -3.95 8.37
N THR A 121 -10.34 -4.51 8.79
CA THR A 121 -9.10 -4.42 8.00
C THR A 121 -9.27 -5.16 6.68
N THR A 122 -8.81 -4.56 5.60
CA THR A 122 -8.90 -5.10 4.25
C THR A 122 -7.53 -5.18 3.60
N PHE A 123 -7.42 -6.05 2.58
CA PHE A 123 -6.23 -6.16 1.74
C PHE A 123 -6.59 -5.70 0.32
N PHE A 124 -5.77 -4.82 -0.23
CA PHE A 124 -5.87 -4.35 -1.61
C PHE A 124 -4.62 -4.77 -2.40
N HIS A 125 -4.81 -5.70 -3.34
CA HIS A 125 -3.76 -6.10 -4.27
C HIS A 125 -3.63 -5.06 -5.39
N SER A 126 -2.53 -4.30 -5.38
CA SER A 126 -2.35 -3.14 -6.23
C SER A 126 -2.18 -3.49 -7.72
N GLU A 127 -1.66 -4.66 -8.05
CA GLU A 127 -1.17 -5.02 -9.40
C GLU A 127 -0.02 -4.12 -9.86
N SER A 128 0.87 -3.73 -8.94
CA SER A 128 1.98 -2.81 -9.21
C SER A 128 2.94 -3.31 -10.29
N LEU A 129 2.98 -4.62 -10.54
CA LEU A 129 3.80 -5.21 -11.61
C LEU A 129 3.16 -5.15 -12.99
N SER A 130 1.83 -5.02 -13.05
CA SER A 130 1.06 -5.19 -14.28
C SER A 130 0.45 -3.88 -14.78
N ASP A 131 -0.02 -3.05 -13.85
CA ASP A 131 -0.82 -1.86 -14.14
C ASP A 131 -0.05 -0.57 -13.84
N ASP A 132 -0.30 0.44 -14.67
CA ASP A 132 0.15 1.81 -14.42
C ASP A 132 -0.77 2.54 -13.43
N GLU A 133 -0.40 3.77 -13.07
CA GLU A 133 -1.16 4.59 -12.15
C GLU A 133 -2.56 4.97 -12.63
N TRP A 134 -2.81 5.01 -13.95
CA TRP A 134 -4.10 5.40 -14.50
C TRP A 134 -5.12 4.28 -14.29
N LEU A 135 -4.76 3.06 -14.70
CA LEU A 135 -5.57 1.87 -14.44
C LEU A 135 -5.70 1.59 -12.94
N GLY A 136 -4.59 1.76 -12.20
CA GLY A 136 -4.57 1.63 -10.74
C GLY A 136 -5.54 2.58 -10.06
N ARG A 137 -5.65 3.84 -10.53
CA ARG A 137 -6.54 4.85 -9.96
C ARG A 137 -8.01 4.50 -10.13
N ASP A 138 -8.40 4.03 -11.32
CA ASP A 138 -9.78 3.57 -11.55
C ASP A 138 -10.14 2.39 -10.66
N ARG A 139 -9.22 1.42 -10.53
CA ARG A 139 -9.43 0.22 -9.70
C ARG A 139 -9.55 0.54 -8.22
N VAL A 140 -8.67 1.37 -7.68
CA VAL A 140 -8.73 1.73 -6.25
C VAL A 140 -9.99 2.53 -5.93
N LEU A 141 -10.41 3.45 -6.82
CA LEU A 141 -11.64 4.21 -6.63
C LEU A 141 -12.88 3.30 -6.62
N GLN A 142 -12.97 2.39 -7.59
CA GLN A 142 -14.05 1.40 -7.62
C GLN A 142 -14.03 0.52 -6.37
N TRP A 143 -12.86 0.02 -5.98
CA TRP A 143 -12.73 -0.84 -4.80
C TRP A 143 -13.12 -0.10 -3.51
N LEU A 144 -12.72 1.16 -3.35
CA LEU A 144 -13.14 1.99 -2.22
C LEU A 144 -14.65 2.18 -2.19
N TRP A 145 -15.28 2.40 -3.36
CA TRP A 145 -16.73 2.50 -3.48
C TRP A 145 -17.43 1.20 -3.06
N GLU A 146 -16.95 0.05 -3.54
CA GLU A 146 -17.52 -1.26 -3.24
C GLU A 146 -17.38 -1.64 -1.75
N ASN A 147 -16.28 -1.26 -1.10
CA ASN A 147 -16.00 -1.62 0.29
C ASN A 147 -16.51 -0.60 1.31
N TYR A 148 -16.61 0.68 0.95
CA TYR A 148 -16.90 1.78 1.88
C TYR A 148 -17.92 2.81 1.39
N GLY A 149 -18.30 2.78 0.10
CA GLY A 149 -19.20 3.79 -0.50
C GLY A 149 -20.69 3.51 -0.31
N ALA A 150 -21.08 2.25 -0.11
CA ALA A 150 -22.45 1.88 0.21
C ALA A 150 -22.76 2.14 1.70
N ALA A 151 -23.16 3.37 2.02
CA ALA A 151 -23.77 3.73 3.28
C ALA A 151 -25.31 3.55 3.23
#